data_AF-A0A2V9MW30-F1
#
_entry.id   AF-A0A2V9MW30-F1
#
_cell.length_a   1.000
_cell.length_b   1.000
_cell.length_c   1.000
_cell.angle_alpha   90.00
_cell.angle_beta   90.00
_cell.angle_gamma   90.00
#
_symmetry.space_group_name_H-M   'P 1'
#
loop_
_entity.id
_entity.type
_entity.pdbx_description
1 polymer ?
#
loop_
_entity_poly.entity_id
_entity_poly.type
_entity_poly.pdbx_seq_one_letter_code
_entity_poly.pdbx_strand_id
1 'polypeptide(L)' 'ANTIEVWIDGTKYGESHDPLGTTNVKILNSFFYVPVGTHKITIFAHMPDGTKITKHRTVTVVNYAP' A
#
# COMPACT_ATOMS: atom_id res chain seq x y z
N ALA A 1 -1.56 -1.97 -18.21
CA ALA A 1 -2.45 -1.38 -17.19
C ALA A 1 -1.58 -0.78 -16.09
N ASN A 2 -2.07 0.22 -15.33
CA ASN A 2 -1.34 0.66 -14.14
C ASN A 2 -1.45 -0.44 -13.08
N THR A 3 -0.34 -0.76 -12.43
CA THR A 3 -0.32 -1.69 -11.29
C THR A 3 0.09 -0.92 -10.05
N ILE A 4 -0.66 -1.08 -8.96
CA ILE A 4 -0.32 -0.49 -7.67
C ILE A 4 -0.16 -1.62 -6.66
N GLU A 5 0.98 -1.64 -5.98
CA GLU A 5 1.32 -2.63 -4.97
C GLU A 5 1.45 -1.98 -3.60
N VAL A 6 1.05 -2.71 -2.55
CA VAL A 6 1.29 -2.33 -1.16
C VAL A 6 2.16 -3.36 -0.48
N TRP A 7 3.18 -2.86 0.18
CA TRP A 7 4.15 -3.63 0.93
C TRP A 7 4.20 -3.11 2.36
N ILE A 8 4.25 -4.01 3.34
CA ILE A 8 4.47 -3.67 4.75
C ILE A 8 5.70 -4.45 5.21
N ASP A 9 6.70 -3.73 5.72
CA ASP A 9 7.98 -4.28 6.18
C ASP A 9 8.65 -5.24 5.18
N GLY A 10 8.53 -4.93 3.89
CA GLY A 10 9.12 -5.74 2.81
C GLY A 10 8.30 -6.95 2.39
N THR A 11 7.10 -7.16 2.94
CA THR A 11 6.15 -8.20 2.51
C THR A 11 5.05 -7.58 1.64
N LYS A 12 4.69 -8.18 0.51
CA LYS A 12 3.59 -7.70 -0.37
C LYS A 12 2.24 -8.10 0.24
N TYR A 13 1.37 -7.13 0.47
CA TYR A 13 0.04 -7.32 1.07
C TYR A 13 -1.10 -7.18 0.06
N GLY A 14 -0.88 -6.45 -1.02
CA GLY A 14 -1.93 -6.26 -2.02
C GLY A 14 -1.42 -5.71 -3.33
N GLU A 15 -2.24 -5.91 -4.35
CA GLU A 15 -2.05 -5.40 -5.69
C GLU A 15 -3.40 -4.99 -6.28
N SER A 16 -3.42 -3.89 -7.02
CA SER A 16 -4.58 -3.43 -7.77
C SER A 16 -4.16 -3.06 -9.18
N HIS A 17 -5.05 -3.33 -10.13
CA HIS A 17 -4.87 -2.99 -11.55
C HIS A 17 -5.92 -1.96 -11.92
N ASP A 18 -5.50 -0.75 -12.29
CA ASP A 18 -6.40 0.36 -12.61
C ASP A 18 -6.15 0.87 -14.05
N PRO A 19 -7.19 0.96 -14.89
CA PRO A 19 -7.08 1.57 -16.21
C PRO A 19 -7.14 3.12 -16.12
N LEU A 20 -5.99 3.74 -15.80
CA LEU A 20 -5.65 5.16 -16.04
C LEU A 20 -6.63 6.26 -15.55
N GLY A 21 -6.13 7.10 -14.64
CA GLY A 21 -6.74 8.34 -14.17
C GLY A 21 -6.13 8.72 -12.82
N THR A 22 -6.35 9.94 -12.33
CA THR A 22 -5.99 10.31 -10.94
C THR A 22 -6.81 9.44 -9.98
N THR A 23 -6.36 8.22 -9.77
CA THR A 23 -7.12 7.26 -9.00
C THR A 23 -6.84 7.55 -7.53
N ASN A 24 -7.91 7.80 -6.78
CA ASN A 24 -7.83 7.50 -5.36
C ASN A 24 -7.58 6.00 -5.33
N VAL A 25 -6.34 5.58 -5.05
CA VAL A 25 -6.03 4.17 -4.79
C VAL A 25 -6.73 3.80 -3.50
N LYS A 26 -8.01 3.54 -3.66
CA LYS A 26 -8.94 3.24 -2.61
C LYS A 26 -8.83 1.73 -2.50
N ILE A 27 -7.85 1.30 -1.71
CA ILE A 27 -7.77 -0.08 -1.21
C ILE A 27 -8.90 -0.22 -0.18
N LEU A 28 -10.14 -0.12 -0.68
CA LEU A 28 -11.35 0.11 0.10
C LEU A 28 -11.78 -1.12 0.88
N ASN A 29 -11.32 -2.31 0.48
CA ASN A 29 -11.85 -3.58 0.99
C ASN A 29 -10.77 -4.52 1.56
N SER A 30 -9.58 -4.02 1.88
CA SER A 30 -8.52 -4.86 2.46
C SER A 30 -7.99 -4.22 3.73
N PHE A 31 -8.47 -4.72 4.87
CA PHE A 31 -7.78 -4.52 6.13
C PHE A 31 -6.53 -5.40 6.14
N PHE A 32 -5.37 -4.79 6.34
CA PHE A 32 -4.13 -5.52 6.56
C PHE A 32 -3.91 -5.66 8.06
N TYR A 33 -3.93 -6.89 8.56
CA TYR A 33 -3.63 -7.19 9.94
C TYR A 33 -2.12 -7.31 10.11
N VAL A 34 -1.57 -6.49 10.99
CA VAL A 34 -0.16 -6.47 11.37
C VAL A 34 -0.06 -6.47 12.90
N PRO A 35 1.01 -7.01 13.48
CA PRO A 35 1.19 -7.03 14.93
C PRO A 35 1.29 -5.61 15.50
N VAL A 36 1.25 -5.50 16.83
CA VAL A 36 1.52 -4.23 17.53
C VAL A 36 2.97 -3.82 17.25
N GLY A 37 3.18 -2.57 16.87
CA GLY A 37 4.50 -2.10 16.49
C GLY A 37 4.47 -0.95 15.49
N THR A 38 5.66 -0.50 15.10
CA THR A 38 5.83 0.48 14.03
C THR A 38 6.16 -0.24 12.74
N HIS A 39 5.39 0.05 11.70
CA HIS A 39 5.46 -0.60 10.40
C HIS A 39 5.73 0.42 9.30
N LYS A 40 6.61 0.04 8.37
CA LYS A 40 6.87 0.81 7.15
C LYS A 40 5.97 0.29 6.04
N ILE A 41 5.01 1.13 5.64
CA ILE A 41 4.20 0.90 4.46
C ILE A 41 4.92 1.50 3.25
N THR A 42 5.07 0.71 2.20
CA THR A 42 5.60 1.13 0.90
C THR A 42 4.55 0.87 -0.18
N ILE A 43 4.24 1.91 -0.95
CA ILE A 43 3.31 1.84 -2.08
C ILE A 43 4.14 2.01 -3.35
N PHE A 44 4.06 1.04 -4.26
CA PHE A 44 4.64 1.14 -5.59
C PHE A 44 3.53 1.31 -6.61
N ALA A 45 3.70 2.25 -7.53
CA ALA A 45 2.85 2.36 -8.71
C ALA A 45 3.71 2.20 -9.96
N HIS A 46 3.31 1.28 -10.81
CA HIS A 46 3.93 0.93 -12.09
C HIS A 46 2.98 1.35 -13.19
N MET A 47 3.43 2.27 -14.05
CA MET A 47 2.66 2.75 -15.18
C MET A 47 3.07 2.02 -16.48
N PRO A 48 2.16 1.90 -17.47
CA PRO A 48 2.45 1.27 -18.76
C PRO A 48 3.60 1.92 -19.54
N ASP A 49 3.86 3.20 -19.31
CA ASP A 49 4.96 3.96 -19.92
C ASP A 49 6.34 3.65 -19.29
N GLY A 50 6.37 2.76 -18.29
CA GLY A 50 7.58 2.39 -17.55
C GLY A 50 7.85 3.29 -16.33
N THR A 51 7.06 4.34 -16.11
CA THR A 51 7.19 5.20 -14.93
C THR A 51 6.92 4.40 -13.66
N LYS A 52 7.76 4.64 -12.64
CA LYS A 52 7.63 4.04 -11.31
C LYS A 52 7.52 5.13 -10.26
N ILE A 53 6.50 5.06 -9.42
CA ILE A 53 6.34 5.93 -8.25
C ILE A 53 6.47 5.08 -7.00
N THR A 54 7.26 5.54 -6.04
CA THR A 54 7.39 4.93 -4.72
C THR A 54 6.99 5.94 -3.64
N LYS A 55 6.14 5.51 -2.72
CA LYS A 55 5.77 6.31 -1.55
C LYS A 55 5.92 5.50 -0.28
N HIS A 56 6.46 6.13 0.76
CA HIS A 56 6.60 5.54 2.08
C HIS A 56 5.67 6.20 3.08
N ARG A 57 5.14 5.41 4.01
CA ARG A 57 4.38 5.89 5.15
C ARG A 57 4.72 5.03 6.37
N THR A 58 4.91 5.68 7.51
CA THR A 58 5.10 5.00 8.78
C THR A 58 3.76 4.95 9.51
N VAL A 59 3.39 3.78 10.03
CA VAL A 59 2.18 3.58 10.84
C VAL A 59 2.57 2.88 12.13
N THR A 60 2.07 3.37 13.26
CA THR A 60 2.24 2.72 14.56
C THR A 60 0.91 2.11 14.98
N VAL A 61 0.88 0.79 15.10
CA VAL A 61 -0.23 0.03 15.64
C VAL A 61 -0.02 -0.12 17.14
N VAL A 62 -0.96 0.40 17.92
CA VAL A 62 -0.95 0.31 19.39
C VAL A 62 -2.05 -0.63 19.84
N ASN A 63 -1.77 -1.46 20.84
CA ASN A 63 -2.81 -2.20 21.54
C ASN A 63 -3.42 -1.27 22.58
N TYR A 64 -4.69 -0.93 22.43
CA TYR A 64 -5.43 -0.20 23.45
C TYR A 64 -6.21 -1.22 24.29
N ALA A 65 -5.72 -1.51 25.50
CA ALA A 65 -6.54 -2.16 26.51
C ALA A 65 -7.43 -1.06 27.14
N PRO A 66 -8.78 -1.21 27.11
CA PRO A 66 -9.70 -0.26 27.74
C PRO A 66 -9.46 -0.07 29.23
#